data_AF-A0A842CDS2-F1
#
_entry.id   AF-A0A842CDS2-F1
#
_cell.length_a   1.000
_cell.length_b   1.000
_cell.length_c   1.000
_cell.angle_alpha   90.00
_cell.angle_beta   90.00
_cell.angle_gamma   90.00
#
_symmetry.space_group_name_H-M   'P 1'
#
loop_
_entity.id
_entity.type
_entity.pdbx_description
1 polymer ?
#
loop_
_entity_poly.entity_id
_entity_poly.type
_entity_poly.pdbx_seq_one_letter_code
_entity_poly.pdbx_strand_id
1 'polypeptide(L)'
;MDFYKEVEKIFKGYGQKYQLKLTKIDNNEVAFIGENYALGIGWSMDGIDLHYFTLDNLKLCKFSLDNLLNAKLTHIERDGLFPSKTICEKIINELIICERGFNNHFQELLTGETLSAYGNKEFVSSLEKRIIERELLSH
;
A
#
# COMPACT_ATOMS: atom_id res chain seq x y z
N MET A 1 -16.92 2.03 -7.19
CA MET A 1 -16.18 0.76 -7.05
C MET A 1 -16.09 0.43 -5.57
N ASP A 2 -16.15 -0.84 -5.19
CA ASP A 2 -15.90 -1.26 -3.81
C ASP A 2 -14.39 -1.48 -3.63
N PHE A 3 -13.67 -0.41 -3.32
CA PHE A 3 -12.20 -0.41 -3.37
C PHE A 3 -11.57 -1.46 -2.45
N TYR A 4 -12.10 -1.61 -1.24
CA TYR A 4 -11.63 -2.62 -0.29
C TYR A 4 -11.68 -4.03 -0.89
N LYS A 5 -12.77 -4.39 -1.57
CA LYS A 5 -12.91 -5.72 -2.19
C LYS A 5 -11.98 -5.93 -3.37
N GLU A 6 -11.73 -4.90 -4.17
CA GLU A 6 -10.78 -5.00 -5.27
C GLU A 6 -9.35 -5.21 -4.74
N VAL A 7 -8.96 -4.49 -3.67
CA VAL A 7 -7.67 -4.71 -3.02
C VAL A 7 -7.59 -6.13 -2.42
N GLU A 8 -8.60 -6.57 -1.67
CA GLU A 8 -8.66 -7.92 -1.09
C GLU A 8 -8.51 -9.02 -2.14
N LYS A 9 -9.15 -8.84 -3.30
CA LYS A 9 -9.10 -9.78 -4.42
C LYS A 9 -7.73 -9.83 -5.10
N ILE A 10 -7.12 -8.67 -5.36
CA ILE A 10 -5.86 -8.57 -6.10
C ILE A 10 -4.69 -9.02 -5.23
N PHE A 11 -4.65 -8.58 -3.97
CA PHE A 11 -3.60 -8.89 -3.01
C PHE A 11 -3.89 -10.18 -2.23
N LYS A 12 -4.60 -11.12 -2.87
CA LYS A 12 -5.04 -12.35 -2.24
C LYS A 12 -3.83 -13.14 -1.74
N GLY A 13 -3.87 -13.52 -0.46
CA GLY A 13 -2.83 -14.32 0.17
C GLY A 13 -1.80 -13.51 0.95
N TYR A 14 -1.81 -12.18 0.88
CA TYR A 14 -0.90 -11.34 1.67
C TYR A 14 -1.03 -11.60 3.18
N GLY A 15 -2.27 -11.82 3.67
CA GLY A 15 -2.48 -12.15 5.08
C GLY A 15 -1.90 -13.50 5.51
N GLN A 16 -1.82 -14.48 4.61
CA GLN A 16 -1.21 -15.78 4.93
C GLN A 16 0.31 -15.74 4.74
N LYS A 17 0.78 -15.16 3.63
CA LYS A 17 2.20 -15.16 3.24
C LYS A 17 3.04 -14.22 4.09
N TYR A 18 2.48 -13.07 4.46
CA TYR A 18 3.19 -11.98 5.13
C TYR A 18 2.61 -11.62 6.49
N GLN A 19 1.58 -12.35 6.96
CA GLN A 19 0.90 -12.09 8.23
C GLN A 19 0.26 -10.69 8.30
N LEU A 20 -0.14 -10.15 7.14
CA LEU A 20 -0.73 -8.82 7.01
C LEU A 20 -2.26 -8.82 7.19
N LYS A 21 -2.78 -7.93 8.03
CA LYS A 21 -4.23 -7.71 8.17
C LYS A 21 -4.69 -6.56 7.27
N LEU A 22 -5.58 -6.84 6.32
CA LEU A 22 -6.21 -5.79 5.52
C LEU A 22 -7.25 -5.04 6.36
N THR A 23 -7.13 -3.72 6.41
CA THR A 23 -8.00 -2.81 7.18
C THR A 23 -8.49 -1.68 6.30
N LYS A 24 -9.79 -1.38 6.37
CA LYS A 24 -10.38 -0.23 5.68
C LYS A 24 -10.09 1.06 6.46
N ILE A 25 -9.49 2.07 5.82
CA ILE A 25 -9.29 3.41 6.39
C ILE A 25 -10.52 4.26 6.09
N ASP A 26 -10.86 4.40 4.82
CA ASP A 26 -12.08 5.04 4.34
C ASP A 26 -12.58 4.39 3.02
N ASN A 27 -13.39 5.08 2.23
CA ASN A 27 -13.92 4.54 0.98
C ASN A 27 -12.88 4.43 -0.15
N ASN A 28 -11.81 5.21 -0.06
CA ASN A 28 -10.76 5.33 -1.06
C ASN A 28 -9.39 4.87 -0.57
N GLU A 29 -9.26 4.53 0.71
CA GLU A 29 -8.00 4.11 1.28
C GLU A 29 -8.15 2.84 2.13
N VAL A 30 -7.18 1.96 1.99
CA VAL A 30 -7.00 0.76 2.80
C VAL A 30 -5.56 0.64 3.25
N ALA A 31 -5.33 -0.14 4.31
CA ALA A 31 -4.00 -0.43 4.79
C ALA A 31 -3.83 -1.92 5.08
N PHE A 32 -2.70 -2.50 4.68
CA PHE A 32 -2.22 -3.77 5.21
C PHE A 32 -1.40 -3.50 6.47
N ILE A 33 -1.87 -4.03 7.60
CA ILE A 33 -1.24 -3.86 8.91
C ILE A 33 -0.33 -5.05 9.19
N GLY A 34 0.95 -4.77 9.44
CA GLY A 34 1.92 -5.72 9.98
C GLY A 34 2.19 -5.47 11.47
N GLU A 35 3.24 -6.07 12.01
CA GLU A 35 3.54 -6.02 13.45
C GLU A 35 3.86 -4.60 13.95
N ASN A 36 4.71 -3.85 13.23
CA ASN A 36 5.18 -2.52 13.62
C ASN A 36 5.17 -1.51 12.44
N TYR A 37 4.49 -1.86 11.37
CA TYR A 37 4.40 -1.09 10.14
C TYR A 37 3.07 -1.30 9.43
N ALA A 38 2.72 -0.41 8.50
CA ALA A 38 1.60 -0.61 7.60
C ALA A 38 1.91 -0.17 6.17
N LEU A 39 1.24 -0.80 5.21
CA LEU A 39 1.27 -0.45 3.78
C LEU A 39 -0.09 0.13 3.41
N GLY A 40 -0.15 1.44 3.16
CA GLY A 40 -1.35 2.14 2.71
C GLY A 40 -1.46 2.15 1.20
N ILE A 41 -2.69 1.98 0.71
CA ILE A 41 -3.05 2.09 -0.70
C ILE A 41 -4.28 3.00 -0.77
N GLY A 42 -4.10 4.18 -1.34
CA GLY A 42 -5.16 5.14 -1.64
C GLY A 42 -5.47 5.15 -3.14
N TRP A 43 -6.67 5.56 -3.52
CA TRP A 43 -6.98 5.84 -4.93
C TRP A 43 -7.67 7.20 -5.12
N SER A 44 -7.40 7.80 -6.26
CA SER A 44 -7.98 9.05 -6.73
C SER A 44 -8.26 9.00 -8.23
N MET A 45 -8.65 10.13 -8.84
CA MET A 45 -8.77 10.22 -10.30
C MET A 45 -7.40 10.13 -11.00
N ASP A 46 -6.33 10.49 -10.29
CA ASP A 46 -4.97 10.53 -10.81
C ASP A 46 -4.30 9.15 -10.79
N GLY A 47 -4.81 8.22 -9.99
CA GLY A 47 -4.30 6.86 -9.91
C GLY A 47 -4.32 6.34 -8.48
N ILE A 48 -3.36 5.48 -8.18
CA ILE A 48 -3.09 4.94 -6.84
C ILE A 48 -1.92 5.65 -6.21
N ASP A 49 -2.07 5.97 -4.93
CA ASP A 49 -1.01 6.48 -4.07
C ASP A 49 -0.61 5.39 -3.06
N LEU A 50 0.68 5.11 -2.95
CA LEU A 50 1.22 4.09 -2.06
C LEU A 50 1.98 4.72 -0.90
N HIS A 51 1.73 4.21 0.29
CA HIS A 51 2.33 4.76 1.51
C HIS A 51 2.88 3.65 2.40
N TYR A 52 3.97 3.96 3.09
CA TYR A 52 4.53 3.15 4.15
C TYR A 52 4.40 3.87 5.49
N PHE A 53 3.95 3.16 6.51
CA PHE A 53 3.79 3.68 7.85
C PHE A 53 4.68 2.92 8.81
N THR A 54 5.39 3.64 9.69
CA THR A 54 6.19 3.05 10.77
C THR A 54 6.00 3.82 12.06
N LEU A 55 6.28 3.16 13.19
CA LEU A 55 6.39 3.83 14.49
C LEU A 55 7.85 4.19 14.77
N ASP A 56 8.16 5.49 14.72
CA ASP A 56 9.44 6.06 15.15
C ASP A 56 9.24 6.69 16.54
N ASN A 57 9.81 6.07 17.58
CA ASN A 57 9.64 6.52 18.97
C ASN A 57 8.16 6.74 19.36
N LEU A 58 7.30 5.76 19.05
CA LEU A 58 5.84 5.80 19.26
C LEU A 58 5.10 6.91 18.48
N LYS A 59 5.75 7.53 17.50
CA LYS A 59 5.10 8.47 16.57
C LYS A 59 4.95 7.81 15.22
N LEU A 60 3.71 7.77 14.74
CA LEU A 60 3.42 7.32 13.39
C LEU A 60 4.06 8.25 12.35
N CYS A 61 4.92 7.68 11.52
CA CYS A 61 5.51 8.34 10.35
C CYS A 61 4.90 7.73 9.10
N LYS A 62 4.67 8.56 8.08
CA LYS A 62 4.19 8.16 6.74
C LYS A 62 5.23 8.55 5.70
N PHE A 63 5.43 7.68 4.71
CA PHE A 63 6.37 7.86 3.62
C PHE A 63 5.66 7.49 2.31
N SER A 64 5.73 8.32 1.27
CA SER A 64 5.27 7.92 -0.07
C SER A 64 6.22 6.90 -0.67
N LEU A 65 5.64 5.89 -1.31
CA LEU A 65 6.35 4.83 -2.03
C LEU A 65 6.29 5.03 -3.56
N ASP A 66 5.62 6.06 -4.07
CA ASP A 66 5.30 6.17 -5.50
C ASP A 66 6.57 6.30 -6.35
N ASN A 67 7.50 7.15 -5.92
CA ASN A 67 8.79 7.31 -6.59
C ASN A 67 9.62 6.02 -6.54
N LEU A 68 9.51 5.27 -5.43
CA LEU A 68 10.26 4.04 -5.23
C LEU A 68 9.76 2.93 -6.16
N LEU A 69 8.44 2.69 -6.18
CA LEU A 69 7.84 1.71 -7.07
C LEU A 69 8.15 2.07 -8.52
N ASN A 70 7.88 3.31 -8.93
CA ASN A 70 8.08 3.74 -10.32
C ASN A 70 9.53 3.58 -10.80
N ALA A 71 10.52 3.70 -9.91
CA ALA A 71 11.93 3.50 -10.25
C ALA A 71 12.30 2.03 -10.53
N LYS A 72 11.51 1.06 -10.02
CA LYS A 72 11.79 -0.38 -10.19
C LYS A 72 10.85 -1.08 -11.17
N LEU A 73 9.64 -0.55 -11.38
CA LEU A 73 8.64 -1.17 -12.26
C LEU A 73 9.13 -1.27 -13.71
N THR A 74 9.14 -2.48 -14.25
CA THR A 74 9.53 -2.77 -15.63
C THR A 74 8.31 -3.12 -16.50
N HIS A 75 8.56 -3.62 -17.71
CA HIS A 75 7.49 -4.15 -18.56
C HIS A 75 6.87 -5.44 -18.00
N ILE A 76 7.60 -6.18 -17.16
CA ILE A 76 7.16 -7.46 -16.56
C ILE A 76 5.90 -7.24 -15.73
N GLU A 77 5.89 -6.20 -14.89
CA GLU A 77 4.75 -5.89 -14.03
C GLU A 77 3.51 -5.48 -14.83
N ARG A 78 3.71 -4.98 -16.06
CA ARG A 78 2.65 -4.50 -16.95
C ARG A 78 2.18 -5.56 -17.95
N ASP A 79 2.82 -6.73 -17.98
CA ASP A 79 2.54 -7.76 -18.98
C ASP A 79 1.10 -8.29 -18.86
N GLY A 80 0.46 -8.47 -20.01
CA GLY A 80 -0.94 -8.91 -20.11
C GLY A 80 -2.00 -7.88 -19.67
N LEU A 81 -1.62 -6.63 -19.34
CA LEU A 81 -2.58 -5.56 -19.03
C LEU A 81 -2.97 -4.80 -20.30
N PHE A 82 -4.28 -4.66 -20.51
CA PHE A 82 -4.83 -3.88 -21.61
C PHE A 82 -5.01 -2.41 -21.21
N PRO A 83 -4.94 -1.46 -22.17
CA PRO A 83 -5.24 -0.06 -21.90
C PRO A 83 -6.64 0.11 -21.28
N SER A 84 -6.70 0.83 -20.16
CA SER A 84 -7.94 1.13 -19.46
C SER A 84 -8.79 2.13 -20.24
N LYS A 85 -10.10 1.90 -20.29
CA LYS A 85 -11.11 2.81 -20.87
C LYS A 85 -11.89 3.58 -19.80
N THR A 86 -11.85 3.09 -18.56
CA THR A 86 -12.53 3.71 -17.41
C THR A 86 -11.56 3.95 -16.26
N ILE A 87 -11.93 4.86 -15.34
CA ILE A 87 -11.15 5.08 -14.11
C ILE A 87 -11.07 3.79 -13.27
N CYS A 88 -12.15 3.00 -13.20
CA CYS A 88 -12.14 1.74 -12.46
C CYS A 88 -11.12 0.75 -13.05
N GLU A 89 -11.08 0.60 -14.37
CA GLU A 89 -10.08 -0.25 -15.05
C GLU A 89 -8.66 0.27 -14.83
N LYS A 90 -8.46 1.60 -14.84
CA LYS A 90 -7.17 2.22 -14.54
C LYS A 90 -6.70 1.84 -13.13
N ILE A 91 -7.55 2.03 -12.12
CA ILE A 91 -7.23 1.67 -10.73
C ILE A 91 -6.99 0.17 -10.58
N ILE A 92 -7.79 -0.69 -11.20
CA ILE A 92 -7.56 -2.15 -11.16
C ILE A 92 -6.20 -2.51 -11.78
N ASN A 93 -5.86 -1.94 -12.94
CA ASN A 93 -4.57 -2.17 -13.58
C ASN A 93 -3.41 -1.70 -12.69
N GLU A 94 -3.52 -0.51 -12.09
CA GLU A 94 -2.51 0.00 -11.18
C GLU A 94 -2.37 -0.87 -9.93
N LEU A 95 -3.47 -1.38 -9.35
CA LEU A 95 -3.42 -2.32 -8.22
C LEU A 95 -2.66 -3.59 -8.60
N ILE A 96 -2.89 -4.15 -9.79
CA ILE A 96 -2.17 -5.34 -10.29
C ILE A 96 -0.68 -5.03 -10.47
N ILE A 97 -0.33 -3.88 -11.04
CA ILE A 97 1.06 -3.46 -11.22
C ILE A 97 1.74 -3.31 -9.85
N CYS A 98 1.06 -2.70 -8.88
CA CYS A 98 1.57 -2.52 -7.52
C CYS A 98 1.81 -3.86 -6.83
N GLU A 99 0.84 -4.78 -6.89
CA GLU A 99 0.95 -6.13 -6.31
C GLU A 99 2.15 -6.89 -6.88
N ARG A 100 2.32 -6.85 -8.21
CA ARG A 100 3.48 -7.47 -8.88
C ARG A 100 4.78 -6.77 -8.49
N GLY A 101 4.80 -5.45 -8.44
CA GLY A 101 5.96 -4.66 -8.03
C GLY A 101 6.42 -4.99 -6.61
N PHE A 102 5.49 -5.09 -5.66
CA PHE A 102 5.80 -5.51 -4.30
C PHE A 102 6.40 -6.91 -4.24
N ASN A 103 5.80 -7.89 -4.92
CA ASN A 103 6.32 -9.26 -4.92
C ASN A 103 7.65 -9.42 -5.65
N ASN A 104 7.93 -8.62 -6.69
CA ASN A 104 9.14 -8.79 -7.50
C ASN A 104 10.33 -7.98 -6.98
N HIS A 105 10.06 -6.83 -6.34
CA HIS A 105 11.10 -5.84 -6.07
C HIS A 105 11.14 -5.31 -4.63
N PHE A 106 10.08 -5.52 -3.85
CA PHE A 106 9.95 -4.92 -2.52
C PHE A 106 9.37 -5.88 -1.47
N GLN A 107 9.81 -7.14 -1.49
CA GLN A 107 9.35 -8.12 -0.50
C GLN A 107 9.73 -7.72 0.93
N GLU A 108 10.83 -7.00 1.09
CA GLU A 108 11.30 -6.45 2.36
C GLU A 108 10.28 -5.50 3.01
N LEU A 109 9.52 -4.74 2.19
CA LEU A 109 8.43 -3.89 2.66
C LEU A 109 7.27 -4.71 3.21
N LEU A 110 7.02 -5.87 2.60
CA LEU A 110 5.97 -6.81 3.00
C LEU A 110 6.35 -7.60 4.26
N THR A 111 7.59 -7.48 4.75
CA THR A 111 8.06 -8.12 5.99
C THR A 111 8.46 -7.12 7.06
N GLY A 112 8.21 -5.83 6.86
CA GLY A 112 8.44 -4.80 7.88
C GLY A 112 9.87 -4.28 8.00
N GLU A 113 10.72 -4.51 6.99
CA GLU A 113 12.07 -3.95 7.04
C GLU A 113 12.06 -2.43 7.03
N THR A 114 12.89 -1.85 7.90
CA THR A 114 12.88 -0.41 8.15
C THR A 114 13.49 0.35 6.98
N LEU A 115 12.69 1.24 6.40
CA LEU A 115 13.07 2.15 5.33
C LEU A 115 13.92 3.34 5.79
N SER A 116 14.95 3.09 6.61
CA SER A 116 15.86 4.13 7.13
C SER A 116 16.54 4.98 6.04
N ALA A 117 16.49 4.54 4.77
CA ALA A 117 17.04 5.22 3.62
C ALA A 117 16.04 6.01 2.75
N TYR A 118 14.73 5.99 3.04
CA TYR A 118 13.72 6.55 2.13
C TYR A 118 13.16 7.91 2.58
N GLY A 119 13.10 8.83 1.61
CA GLY A 119 12.91 10.26 1.82
C GLY A 119 11.47 10.70 2.11
N ASN A 120 11.40 11.89 2.74
CA ASN A 120 10.24 12.72 3.09
C ASN A 120 9.14 12.06 3.95
N LYS A 121 9.15 12.44 5.24
CA LYS A 121 8.01 12.25 6.14
C LYS A 121 6.83 13.06 5.61
N GLU A 122 5.72 12.40 5.34
CA GLU A 122 4.48 13.03 4.91
C GLU A 122 3.56 13.34 6.09
N PHE A 123 2.57 14.19 5.84
CA PHE A 123 1.50 14.45 6.78
C PHE A 123 0.57 13.23 6.86
N VAL A 124 0.20 12.85 8.09
CA VAL A 124 -0.79 11.80 8.36
C VAL A 124 -2.08 12.45 8.81
N SER A 125 -3.21 12.17 8.15
CA SER A 125 -4.50 12.71 8.58
C SER A 125 -4.90 12.15 9.95
N SER A 126 -5.77 12.88 10.67
CA SER A 126 -6.27 12.44 11.97
C SER A 126 -7.01 11.10 11.91
N LEU A 127 -7.65 10.77 10.78
CA LEU A 127 -8.37 9.51 10.60
C LEU A 127 -7.38 8.36 10.37
N GLU A 128 -6.48 8.48 9.39
CA GLU A 128 -5.41 7.52 9.12
C GLU A 128 -4.63 7.23 10.41
N LYS A 129 -4.18 8.30 11.08
CA LYS A 129 -3.40 8.20 12.32
C LYS A 129 -4.13 7.39 13.38
N ARG A 130 -5.40 7.72 13.66
CA ARG A 130 -6.18 7.04 14.69
C ARG A 130 -6.38 5.57 14.38
N ILE A 131 -6.64 5.20 13.13
CA ILE A 131 -6.88 3.82 12.73
C ILE A 131 -5.57 3.03 12.78
N ILE A 132 -4.51 3.55 12.15
CA ILE A 132 -3.23 2.85 12.04
C ILE A 132 -2.56 2.73 13.42
N GLU A 133 -2.52 3.79 14.24
CA GLU A 133 -1.98 3.70 15.60
C GLU A 133 -2.78 2.73 16.46
N ARG A 134 -4.11 2.71 16.33
CA ARG A 134 -4.93 1.73 17.05
C ARG A 134 -4.52 0.31 16.66
N GLU A 135 -4.42 0.01 15.37
CA GLU A 135 -4.09 -1.34 14.92
C GLU A 135 -2.66 -1.74 15.32
N LEU A 136 -1.66 -0.85 15.13
CA LEU A 136 -0.26 -1.14 15.46
C LEU A 136 0.02 -1.24 16.96
N LEU A 137 -0.70 -0.48 17.81
CA LEU A 137 -0.50 -0.48 19.26
C LEU A 137 -1.38 -1.51 19.99
N SER A 138 -2.25 -2.24 19.28
CA SER A 138 -3.10 -3.29 19.87
C SER A 138 -2.46 -4.68 19.84
N HIS A 139 -1.24 -4.79 19.31
CA HIS A 139 -0.47 -6.03 19.21
C HIS A 139 0.45 -6.26 20.41
#